data_AF-J9FY83-F1
#
_entry.id   AF-J9FY83-F1
#
_cell.length_a   1.000
_cell.length_b   1.000
_cell.length_c   1.000
_cell.angle_alpha   90.00
_cell.angle_beta   90.00
_cell.angle_gamma   90.00
#
_symmetry.space_group_name_H-M   'P 1'
#
loop_
_entity.id
_entity.type
_entity.pdbx_description
1 polymer ?
#
loop_
_entity_poly.entity_id
_entity_poly.type
_entity_poly.pdbx_seq_one_letter_code
_entity_poly.pdbx_strand_id
1 'polypeptide(L)'
;MSIDQTFDFDLPVAGALQASIVVAQRYGLKEVPLVIFLHNLLSDPEALTQEIFEIADIDHQRVLNTLTQEVEKRYPQVIDWEIRP
;
A
#
# COMPACT_ATOMS: atom_id res chain seq x y z
N MET A 1 11.50 6.70 -30.13
CA MET A 1 11.80 5.56 -29.23
C MET A 1 10.53 5.31 -28.44
N SER A 2 9.79 4.23 -28.75
CA SER A 2 8.75 3.74 -27.84
C SER A 2 9.42 2.68 -26.98
N ILE A 3 9.46 2.91 -25.68
CA ILE A 3 9.83 1.87 -24.73
C ILE A 3 8.49 1.29 -24.28
N ASP A 4 8.10 0.15 -24.84
CA ASP A 4 7.07 -0.70 -24.25
C ASP A 4 7.69 -1.38 -23.04
N GLN A 5 7.56 -0.76 -21.86
CA GLN A 5 7.90 -1.37 -20.58
C GLN A 5 6.63 -2.00 -20.01
N THR A 6 6.43 -3.29 -20.23
CA THR A 6 5.52 -4.09 -19.41
C THR A 6 6.22 -4.36 -18.08
N PHE A 7 5.72 -3.72 -17.02
CA PHE A 7 6.15 -4.03 -15.65
C PHE A 7 5.41 -5.29 -15.19
N ASP A 8 6.11 -6.42 -15.19
CA ASP A 8 5.64 -7.64 -14.53
C ASP A 8 5.98 -7.53 -13.05
N PHE A 9 5.02 -7.04 -12.26
CA PHE A 9 5.14 -7.01 -10.81
C PHE A 9 4.81 -8.38 -10.22
N ASP A 10 5.49 -8.75 -9.14
CA ASP A 10 5.07 -9.87 -8.30
C ASP A 10 3.62 -9.65 -7.85
N LEU A 11 2.82 -10.73 -7.82
CA LEU A 11 1.38 -10.69 -7.53
C LEU A 11 1.02 -9.82 -6.30
N PRO A 12 1.73 -9.90 -5.17
CA PRO A 12 1.44 -9.07 -3.99
C PRO A 12 1.66 -7.57 -4.24
N VAL A 13 2.73 -7.21 -4.97
CA VAL A 13 3.04 -5.82 -5.29
C VAL A 13 2.01 -5.24 -6.27
N ALA A 14 1.61 -6.03 -7.27
CA ALA A 14 0.56 -5.66 -8.22
C ALA A 14 -0.78 -5.46 -7.49
N GLY A 15 -1.14 -6.36 -6.57
CA GLY A 15 -2.35 -6.29 -5.75
C GLY A 15 -2.37 -5.04 -4.87
N ALA A 16 -1.26 -4.76 -4.17
CA ALA A 16 -1.12 -3.57 -3.34
C ALA A 16 -1.27 -2.28 -4.16
N LEU A 17 -0.60 -2.20 -5.33
CA LEU A 17 -0.68 -1.05 -6.21
C LEU A 17 -2.12 -0.84 -6.71
N GLN A 18 -2.77 -1.92 -7.15
CA GLN A 18 -4.15 -1.86 -7.62
C GLN A 18 -5.11 -1.38 -6.52
N ALA A 19 -4.98 -1.90 -5.29
CA ALA A 19 -5.76 -1.46 -4.15
C ALA A 19 -5.54 0.04 -3.87
N SER A 20 -4.29 0.51 -3.95
CA SER A 20 -3.98 1.92 -3.71
C SER A 20 -4.50 2.86 -4.81
N ILE A 21 -4.54 2.40 -6.07
CA ILE A 21 -5.18 3.12 -7.17
C ILE A 21 -6.68 3.26 -6.93
N VAL A 22 -7.35 2.19 -6.49
CA VAL A 22 -8.79 2.23 -6.17
C VAL A 22 -9.07 3.24 -5.06
N VAL A 23 -8.25 3.27 -4.01
CA VAL A 23 -8.38 4.28 -2.95
C VAL A 23 -8.18 5.69 -3.51
N ALA A 24 -7.11 5.92 -4.28
CA ALA A 24 -6.84 7.24 -4.86
C ALA A 24 -7.99 7.72 -5.75
N GLN A 25 -8.55 6.86 -6.59
CA GLN A 25 -9.69 7.17 -7.44
C GLN A 25 -10.96 7.46 -6.64
N ARG A 26 -11.27 6.60 -5.65
CA ARG A 26 -12.47 6.70 -4.81
C ARG A 26 -12.53 8.05 -4.08
N TYR A 27 -11.40 8.54 -3.59
CA TYR A 27 -11.33 9.79 -2.82
C TYR A 27 -10.82 10.98 -3.65
N GLY A 28 -10.74 10.85 -4.98
CA GLY A 28 -10.36 11.96 -5.87
C GLY A 28 -8.94 12.48 -5.67
N LEU A 29 -8.01 11.62 -5.25
CA LEU A 29 -6.60 11.95 -5.11
C LEU A 29 -5.94 12.07 -6.49
N LYS A 30 -5.04 13.05 -6.66
CA LYS A 30 -4.35 13.30 -7.93
C LYS A 30 -3.35 12.20 -8.31
N GLU A 31 -2.84 11.49 -7.31
CA GLU A 31 -1.84 10.44 -7.42
C GLU A 31 -2.05 9.44 -6.30
N VAL A 32 -1.40 8.28 -6.38
CA VAL A 32 -1.37 7.28 -5.31
C VAL A 32 -0.38 7.74 -4.24
N PRO A 33 -0.82 8.08 -3.02
CA PRO A 33 0.10 8.44 -1.96
C PRO A 33 0.97 7.26 -1.58
N LEU A 34 2.28 7.48 -1.46
CA LEU A 34 3.22 6.45 -1.04
C LEU A 34 2.81 5.79 0.29
N VAL A 35 2.28 6.56 1.24
CA VAL A 35 1.84 6.05 2.54
C VAL A 35 0.64 5.09 2.43
N ILE A 36 -0.26 5.31 1.47
CA ILE A 36 -1.38 4.40 1.18
C ILE A 36 -0.87 3.15 0.47
N PHE A 37 0.09 3.30 -0.44
CA PHE A 37 0.74 2.16 -1.10
C PHE A 37 1.47 1.25 -0.11
N LEU A 38 2.31 1.83 0.75
CA LEU A 38 3.04 1.08 1.76
C LEU A 38 2.09 0.40 2.75
N HIS A 39 1.01 1.06 3.17
CA HIS A 39 0.02 0.43 4.03
C HIS A 39 -0.61 -0.79 3.34
N ASN A 40 -1.06 -0.67 2.08
CA ASN A 40 -1.68 -1.78 1.37
C ASN A 40 -0.71 -2.93 1.10
N LEU A 41 0.56 -2.61 0.79
CA LEU A 41 1.60 -3.63 0.59
C LEU A 41 1.90 -4.40 1.87
N LEU A 42 1.91 -3.72 3.02
CA LEU A 42 2.21 -4.34 4.32
C LEU A 42 0.97 -4.97 4.98
N SER A 43 -0.23 -4.62 4.54
CA SER A 43 -1.47 -5.26 5.03
C SER A 43 -1.64 -6.68 4.49
N ASP A 44 -0.97 -7.02 3.38
CA ASP A 44 -1.01 -8.36 2.81
C ASP A 44 -0.04 -9.29 3.57
N PRO A 45 -0.56 -10.32 4.27
CA PRO A 45 0.27 -11.25 5.00
C PRO A 45 1.08 -12.19 4.10
N GLU A 46 0.71 -12.34 2.83
CA GLU A 46 1.41 -13.18 1.86
C GLU A 46 2.49 -12.40 1.08
N ALA A 47 2.59 -11.10 1.30
CA ALA A 47 3.64 -10.30 0.70
C ALA A 47 5.01 -10.69 1.30
N LEU A 48 6.01 -10.88 0.41
CA LEU A 48 7.42 -11.18 0.74
C LEU A 48 8.03 -10.20 1.76
N THR A 49 7.36 -9.06 1.99
CA THR A 49 7.69 -8.04 2.97
C THR A 49 7.70 -8.55 4.42
N GLN A 50 6.90 -9.55 4.80
CA GLN A 50 6.96 -10.06 6.19
C GLN A 50 8.31 -10.70 6.53
N GLU A 51 8.84 -11.54 5.64
CA GLU A 51 10.15 -12.18 5.83
C GLU A 51 11.27 -11.12 5.94
N ILE A 52 11.18 -10.04 5.16
CA ILE A 52 12.15 -8.94 5.21
C ILE A 52 12.08 -8.22 6.58
N PHE A 53 10.89 -8.02 7.13
CA PHE A 53 10.72 -7.37 8.43
C PHE A 53 11.23 -8.25 9.56
N GLU A 54 11.02 -9.56 9.49
CA GLU A 54 11.59 -10.52 10.43
C GLU A 54 13.12 -10.52 10.39
N ILE A 55 13.72 -10.57 9.18
CA ILE A 55 15.18 -10.50 9.01
C ILE A 55 15.75 -9.18 9.55
N ALA A 56 15.02 -8.09 9.39
CA ALA A 56 15.43 -6.76 9.81
C ALA A 56 15.12 -6.44 11.29
N ASP A 57 14.51 -7.36 12.04
CA ASP A 57 14.03 -7.14 13.42
C ASP A 57 13.11 -5.91 13.54
N ILE A 58 12.25 -5.71 12.53
CA ILE A 58 11.29 -4.61 12.47
C ILE A 58 9.92 -5.14 12.91
N ASP A 59 9.35 -4.49 13.93
CA ASP A 59 7.98 -4.74 14.34
C ASP A 59 6.99 -4.29 13.25
N HIS A 60 6.55 -5.26 12.47
CA HIS A 60 5.62 -5.06 11.35
C HIS A 60 4.32 -4.38 11.79
N GLN A 61 3.74 -4.81 12.91
CA GLN A 61 2.49 -4.23 13.41
C GLN A 61 2.66 -2.77 13.80
N ARG A 62 3.81 -2.42 14.41
CA ARG A 62 4.13 -1.04 14.74
C ARG A 62 4.26 -0.16 13.49
N VAL A 63 4.89 -0.67 12.43
CA VAL A 63 4.99 0.05 11.15
C VAL A 63 3.63 0.25 10.53
N LEU A 64 2.80 -0.81 10.48
CA LEU A 64 1.44 -0.72 9.93
C LEU A 64 0.61 0.34 10.68
N ASN A 65 0.60 0.29 12.02
CA ASN A 65 -0.09 1.29 12.85
C ASN A 65 0.40 2.72 12.58
N THR A 66 1.71 2.89 12.37
CA THR A 66 2.29 4.22 12.06
C THR A 66 1.81 4.72 10.70
N LEU A 67 1.75 3.84 9.70
CA LEU A 67 1.24 4.18 8.37
C LEU A 67 -0.25 4.54 8.41
N THR A 68 -1.07 3.76 9.13
CA THR A 68 -2.48 4.04 9.36
C THR A 68 -2.68 5.45 9.92
N GLN A 69 -1.96 5.82 10.98
CA GLN A 69 -2.05 7.16 11.58
C GLN A 69 -1.63 8.27 10.61
N GLU A 70 -0.59 8.05 9.80
CA GLU A 70 -0.16 9.03 8.81
C GLU A 70 -1.16 9.17 7.65
N VAL A 71 -1.83 8.09 7.23
CA VAL A 71 -2.96 8.18 6.29
C VAL A 71 -4.08 9.01 6.90
N GLU A 72 -4.55 8.67 8.09
CA GLU A 72 -5.66 9.36 8.77
C GLU A 72 -5.38 10.85 8.97
N LYS A 73 -4.13 11.20 9.32
CA LYS A 73 -3.70 12.58 9.54
C LYS A 73 -3.59 13.39 8.26
N ARG A 74 -3.00 12.82 7.19
CA ARG A 74 -2.73 13.55 5.94
C ARG A 74 -3.89 13.51 4.96
N TYR A 75 -4.70 12.45 5.03
CA TYR A 75 -5.82 12.18 4.16
C TYR A 75 -7.07 11.87 4.98
N PRO A 76 -7.56 12.81 5.82
CA PRO A 76 -8.73 12.60 6.67
C PRO A 76 -10.01 12.32 5.88
N GLN A 77 -10.03 12.61 4.58
CA GLN A 77 -11.11 12.25 3.67
C GLN A 77 -11.15 10.75 3.32
N VAL A 78 -10.06 10.01 3.55
CA VAL A 78 -9.93 8.57 3.30
C VAL A 78 -10.42 7.82 4.54
N ILE A 79 -11.74 7.85 4.76
CA ILE A 79 -12.42 7.21 5.90
C ILE A 79 -13.00 5.86 5.43
N ASP A 80 -12.93 4.80 6.25
CA ASP A 80 -13.43 3.45 5.92
C ASP A 80 -12.81 2.85 4.63
N TRP A 81 -11.48 2.69 4.69
CA TRP A 81 -10.62 2.27 3.59
C TRP A 81 -10.25 0.79 3.62
N GLU A 82 -10.81 0.00 4.55
CA GLU A 82 -10.86 -1.47 4.46
C GLU A 82 -11.73 -1.87 3.25
N ILE A 83 -11.15 -1.85 2.05
CA ILE A 83 -11.73 -2.52 0.89
C ILE A 83 -11.48 -4.01 1.09
N ARG A 84 -12.39 -4.70 1.79
CA ARG A 84 -12.39 -6.17 1.79
C ARG A 84 -12.83 -6.63 0.40
N PRO A 85 -12.04 -7.45 -0.32
CA PRO A 85 -12.56 -8.22 -1.43
C PRO A 85 -13.63 -9.22 -0.97
#